data_AF-A0A3M7KTA7-F1
#
_entry.id   AF-A0A3M7KTA7-F1
#
_cell.length_a   1.000
_cell.length_b   1.000
_cell.length_c   1.000
_cell.angle_alpha   90.00
_cell.angle_beta   90.00
_cell.angle_gamma   90.00
#
_symmetry.space_group_name_H-M   'P 1'
#
loop_
_entity.id
_entity.type
_entity.pdbx_description
1 polymer ?
#
loop_
_entity_poly.entity_id
_entity_poly.type
_entity_poly.pdbx_seq_one_letter_code
_entity_poly.pdbx_strand_id
1 'polypeptide(L)'
;MAPEPKRVLITGAAGQIGYALAPLVARGAALGPDQPVILHLLDIEPAKQALEGVRMELVDSAYPLLAGVVATTDVNEAFNGIDVAILVGGFPRKAGMERKDVMSKNVSIYKAQAAALEKHGSKNAKILVVANPANTNALILKENAPSIPAENITAMTRLDHNRALGQLSERTGTHVGKVRNAIIWGNHSSTQYPDVNHATVDGKPAREVVKDDAYLDGEFITTVQQRGAAIIKARGLSSALSAASSACDHIRDWVLGTPEGTFVSMGVLSDGSYGAPKDVIFSFPVTTKDGKWSIVQGLDIDERSAQLLKTTGDELVEEKALAQECLADLPGAGHPPPARMVVSLEGDAFARLYPREYYAKFVSQGMRPDGRVLTQERPISIVRDVVAGADSSALVKLGRATALAGIKLEVASPEDERPGEGSIIVQVELPPMCSASSRPGLVSPRAARLTEELGGLAESGALCDLAQLTHPGGRSVWVAYCDVYVLDADGSLSDVCLLATLAALQALRLPALEPEGAGGAAVPAPHDTPEGPAAPRALRLEPPLTPLTCGIFGGALVVDPTAEEEALMDALVCLRVNGDGQLAGVSKLGGSGLGREHLATAHMAAMRRHLALQGP
;
A
#
# COMPACT_ATOMS: atom_id res chain seq x y z
N MET A 1 28.89 14.58 33.29
CA MET A 1 28.85 14.66 31.82
C MET A 1 27.58 13.97 31.37
N ALA A 2 26.81 14.57 30.47
CA ALA A 2 25.65 13.89 29.88
C ALA A 2 26.14 12.66 29.10
N PRO A 3 25.42 11.52 29.13
CA PRO A 3 25.81 10.34 28.37
C PRO A 3 25.79 10.64 26.87
N GLU A 4 26.67 9.98 26.11
CA GLU A 4 26.69 10.15 24.66
C GLU A 4 25.35 9.74 24.05
N PRO A 5 24.83 10.49 23.04
CA PRO A 5 23.57 10.14 22.40
C PRO A 5 23.61 8.77 21.73
N LYS A 6 22.58 7.96 21.98
CA LYS A 6 22.39 6.66 21.33
C LYS A 6 21.69 6.81 19.99
N ARG A 7 22.18 6.15 18.95
CA ARG A 7 21.55 6.17 17.62
C ARG A 7 20.46 5.11 17.55
N VAL A 8 19.21 5.54 17.40
CA VAL A 8 18.04 4.66 17.35
C VAL A 8 17.42 4.73 15.96
N LEU A 9 17.49 3.62 15.24
CA LEU A 9 16.86 3.45 13.93
C LEU A 9 15.39 3.03 14.08
N ILE A 10 14.51 3.68 13.32
CA ILE A 10 13.12 3.27 13.10
C ILE A 10 12.90 3.15 11.59
N THR A 11 12.56 1.95 11.11
CA THR A 11 12.19 1.75 9.68
C THR A 11 10.69 1.85 9.48
N GLY A 12 10.22 2.22 8.28
CA GLY A 12 8.79 2.52 8.08
C GLY A 12 8.33 3.69 8.96
N ALA A 13 9.22 4.65 9.18
CA ALA A 13 9.07 5.73 10.16
C ALA A 13 7.92 6.70 9.83
N ALA A 14 7.57 6.87 8.56
CA ALA A 14 6.41 7.66 8.15
C ALA A 14 5.08 6.88 8.25
N GLY A 15 5.14 5.57 8.50
CA GLY A 15 3.97 4.74 8.77
C GLY A 15 3.35 5.01 10.16
N GLN A 16 2.12 4.54 10.37
CA GLN A 16 1.36 4.81 11.60
C GLN A 16 2.06 4.40 12.91
N ILE A 17 2.74 3.24 12.90
CA ILE A 17 3.52 2.78 14.07
C ILE A 17 4.76 3.66 14.24
N GLY A 18 5.48 3.96 13.15
CA GLY A 18 6.65 4.84 13.19
C GLY A 18 6.34 6.23 13.75
N TYR A 19 5.24 6.82 13.28
CA TYR A 19 4.72 8.11 13.74
C TYR A 19 4.37 8.10 15.24
N ALA A 20 3.81 7.00 15.76
CA ALA A 20 3.54 6.85 17.19
C ALA A 20 4.81 6.54 18.02
N LEU A 21 5.80 5.87 17.43
CA LEU A 21 7.00 5.36 18.11
C LEU A 21 8.07 6.44 18.30
N ALA A 22 8.37 7.21 17.25
CA ALA A 22 9.40 8.24 17.26
C ALA A 22 9.29 9.22 18.46
N PRO A 23 8.11 9.81 18.76
CA PRO A 23 7.98 10.69 19.92
C PRO A 23 8.14 9.97 21.27
N LEU A 24 7.75 8.70 21.38
CA LEU A 24 7.96 7.92 22.62
C LEU A 24 9.45 7.67 22.87
N VAL A 25 10.21 7.30 21.83
CA VAL A 25 11.67 7.13 21.92
C VAL A 25 12.34 8.46 22.25
N ALA A 26 11.95 9.56 21.58
CA ALA A 26 12.48 10.90 21.85
C ALA A 26 12.19 11.42 23.27
N ARG A 27 11.13 10.94 23.92
CA ARG A 27 10.82 11.22 25.35
C ARG A 27 11.56 10.32 26.34
N GLY A 28 12.36 9.37 25.86
CA GLY A 28 13.11 8.44 26.71
C GLY A 28 12.32 7.19 27.13
N ALA A 29 11.16 6.91 26.53
CA ALA A 29 10.35 5.75 26.91
C ALA A 29 11.04 4.39 26.67
N ALA A 30 11.96 4.34 25.69
CA ALA A 30 12.67 3.12 25.33
C ALA A 30 14.03 2.96 26.04
N LEU A 31 14.75 4.05 26.34
CA LEU A 31 16.13 3.98 26.86
C LEU A 31 16.31 4.61 28.25
N GLY A 32 15.23 5.12 28.83
CA GLY A 32 15.24 5.81 30.11
C GLY A 32 15.24 7.33 29.97
N PRO A 33 14.93 8.05 31.07
CA PRO A 33 14.72 9.50 31.06
C PRO A 33 16.00 10.33 30.91
N ASP A 34 17.18 9.72 31.04
CA ASP A 34 18.47 10.42 31.06
C ASP A 34 19.37 10.11 29.85
N GLN A 35 18.89 9.34 28.87
CA GLN A 35 19.68 8.91 27.72
C GLN A 35 19.30 9.74 26.48
N PRO A 36 20.16 10.66 26.01
CA PRO A 36 19.94 11.35 24.74
C PRO A 36 19.93 10.37 23.57
N VAL A 37 19.19 10.70 22.52
CA VAL A 37 19.04 9.88 21.32
C VAL A 37 19.21 10.71 20.05
N ILE A 38 19.74 10.07 19.01
CA ILE A 38 19.67 10.54 17.64
C ILE A 38 18.76 9.57 16.90
N LEU A 39 17.63 10.08 16.38
CA LEU A 39 16.69 9.25 15.64
C LEU A 39 17.14 9.12 14.18
N HIS A 40 17.36 7.89 13.74
CA HIS A 40 17.51 7.56 12.33
C HIS A 40 16.17 7.04 11.83
N LEU A 41 15.51 7.79 10.95
CA LEU A 41 14.21 7.49 10.40
C LEU A 41 14.39 7.05 8.95
N LEU A 42 14.10 5.78 8.68
CA LEU A 42 14.16 5.19 7.35
C LEU A 42 12.76 4.94 6.82
N ASP A 43 12.50 5.38 5.60
CA ASP A 43 11.31 4.96 4.84
C ASP A 43 11.63 4.78 3.36
N ILE A 44 10.66 4.32 2.58
CA ILE A 44 10.80 4.14 1.13
C ILE A 44 10.68 5.48 0.39
N GLU A 45 11.25 5.58 -0.81
CA GLU A 45 11.22 6.82 -1.62
C GLU A 45 9.82 7.44 -1.77
N PRO A 46 8.73 6.67 -2.01
CA PRO A 46 7.39 7.24 -2.07
C PRO A 46 6.92 7.94 -0.79
N ALA A 47 7.49 7.58 0.37
CA ALA A 47 7.15 8.14 1.67
C ALA A 47 8.08 9.30 2.08
N LYS A 48 9.07 9.69 1.26
CA LYS A 48 10.07 10.71 1.59
C LYS A 48 9.47 12.04 2.05
N GLN A 49 8.44 12.53 1.37
CA GLN A 49 7.79 13.78 1.76
C GLN A 49 7.05 13.66 3.11
N ALA A 50 6.40 12.53 3.36
CA ALA A 50 5.75 12.27 4.64
C ALA A 50 6.78 12.12 5.77
N LEU A 51 7.89 11.43 5.50
CA LEU A 51 9.02 11.26 6.43
C LEU A 51 9.64 12.60 6.83
N GLU A 52 9.79 13.50 5.85
CA GLU A 52 10.22 14.88 6.09
C GLU A 52 9.24 15.63 6.99
N GLY A 53 7.94 15.41 6.81
CA GLY A 53 6.90 15.88 7.72
C GLY A 53 7.09 15.41 9.15
N VAL A 54 7.35 14.10 9.35
CA VAL A 54 7.64 13.54 10.68
C VAL A 54 8.88 14.18 11.30
N ARG A 55 9.93 14.45 10.50
CA ARG A 55 11.13 15.16 10.99
C ARG A 55 10.79 16.56 11.51
N MET A 56 9.98 17.32 10.78
CA MET A 56 9.56 18.67 11.18
C MET A 56 8.80 18.62 12.52
N GLU A 57 7.82 17.72 12.68
CA GLU A 57 7.07 17.59 13.93
C GLU A 57 7.95 17.19 15.13
N LEU A 58 8.96 16.35 14.92
CA LEU A 58 9.92 15.97 15.98
C LEU A 58 10.78 17.17 16.43
N VAL A 59 11.16 18.04 15.50
CA VAL A 59 11.88 19.29 15.81
C VAL A 59 10.97 20.25 16.58
N ASP A 60 9.74 20.44 16.11
CA ASP A 60 8.75 21.34 16.73
C ASP A 60 8.34 20.89 18.14
N SER A 61 8.43 19.58 18.41
CA SER A 61 8.10 19.00 19.71
C SER A 61 9.10 19.32 20.83
N ALA A 62 10.27 19.88 20.51
CA ALA A 62 11.28 20.36 21.47
C ALA A 62 11.66 19.32 22.55
N TYR A 63 11.88 18.06 22.14
CA TYR A 63 12.25 16.98 23.07
C TYR A 63 13.68 17.16 23.62
N PRO A 64 13.89 17.30 24.95
CA PRO A 64 15.21 17.56 25.51
C PRO A 64 16.24 16.44 25.27
N LEU A 65 15.78 15.20 25.13
CA LEU A 65 16.65 14.05 24.85
C LEU A 65 16.93 13.86 23.36
N LEU A 66 16.22 14.56 22.46
CA LEU A 66 16.40 14.40 21.03
C LEU A 66 17.58 15.26 20.54
N ALA A 67 18.75 14.64 20.46
CA ALA A 67 19.99 15.30 20.05
C ALA A 67 20.09 15.51 18.52
N GLY A 68 19.30 14.78 17.73
CA GLY A 68 19.27 14.94 16.28
C GLY A 68 18.28 13.99 15.60
N VAL A 69 17.94 14.31 14.34
CA VAL A 69 17.10 13.46 13.49
C VAL A 69 17.72 13.34 12.11
N VAL A 70 17.94 12.11 11.65
CA VAL A 70 18.35 11.75 10.30
C VAL A 70 17.11 11.16 9.63
N ALA A 71 16.52 11.85 8.66
CA ALA A 71 15.39 11.35 7.88
C ALA A 71 15.87 11.03 6.47
N THR A 72 15.87 9.75 6.09
CA THR A 72 16.48 9.30 4.84
C THR A 72 15.73 8.13 4.21
N THR A 73 15.95 7.95 2.92
CA THR A 73 15.51 6.77 2.15
C THR A 73 16.69 5.85 1.80
N ASP A 74 17.92 6.26 2.13
CA ASP A 74 19.12 5.42 1.99
C ASP A 74 19.28 4.51 3.21
N VAL A 75 19.21 3.21 2.97
CA VAL A 75 19.39 2.17 3.99
C VAL A 75 20.78 2.24 4.62
N ASN A 76 21.84 2.56 3.88
CA ASN A 76 23.20 2.59 4.43
C ASN A 76 23.39 3.77 5.39
N GLU A 77 22.85 4.95 5.04
CA GLU A 77 22.85 6.12 5.91
C GLU A 77 22.04 5.85 7.19
N ALA A 78 20.86 5.27 7.05
CA ALA A 78 19.99 4.94 8.16
C ALA A 78 20.64 3.97 9.17
N PHE A 79 21.35 2.95 8.67
CA PHE A 79 21.98 1.93 9.52
C PHE A 79 23.37 2.33 10.06
N ASN A 80 23.88 3.51 9.70
CA ASN A 80 25.23 3.94 10.06
C ASN A 80 25.42 4.18 11.57
N GLY A 81 26.17 3.27 12.21
CA GLY A 81 26.58 3.38 13.61
C GLY A 81 25.43 3.22 14.61
N ILE A 82 24.33 2.57 14.21
CA ILE A 82 23.15 2.41 15.07
C ILE A 82 23.47 1.59 16.32
N ASP A 83 22.94 2.02 17.48
CA ASP A 83 23.00 1.29 18.75
C ASP A 83 21.74 0.44 18.98
N VAL A 84 20.60 0.91 18.46
CA VAL A 84 19.30 0.23 18.55
C VAL A 84 18.60 0.35 17.20
N ALA A 85 17.94 -0.71 16.77
CA ALA A 85 17.07 -0.70 15.60
C ALA A 85 15.69 -1.27 15.95
N ILE A 86 14.64 -0.53 15.61
CA ILE A 86 13.25 -0.97 15.73
C ILE A 86 12.68 -1.06 14.31
N LEU A 87 12.66 -2.28 13.77
CA LEU A 87 12.34 -2.56 12.38
C LEU A 87 10.83 -2.76 12.20
N VAL A 88 10.14 -1.67 11.93
CA VAL A 88 8.67 -1.61 11.75
C VAL A 88 8.28 -1.74 10.27
N GLY A 89 9.16 -1.32 9.36
CA GLY A 89 8.95 -1.43 7.92
C GLY A 89 8.96 -2.87 7.42
N GLY A 90 7.91 -3.24 6.70
CA GLY A 90 7.76 -4.53 6.03
C GLY A 90 6.65 -4.46 4.98
N PHE A 91 6.53 -5.49 4.15
CA PHE A 91 5.48 -5.54 3.13
C PHE A 91 4.19 -6.10 3.73
N PRO A 92 3.11 -5.31 3.84
CA PRO A 92 1.85 -5.80 4.42
C PRO A 92 1.17 -6.78 3.46
N ARG A 93 0.50 -7.80 4.01
CA ARG A 93 -0.37 -8.67 3.22
C ARG A 93 -1.54 -7.84 2.67
N LYS A 94 -1.69 -7.83 1.34
CA LYS A 94 -2.83 -7.21 0.65
C LYS A 94 -3.85 -8.28 0.24
N ALA A 95 -5.10 -7.87 0.01
CA ALA A 95 -6.13 -8.77 -0.49
C ALA A 95 -5.68 -9.47 -1.79
N GLY A 96 -5.90 -10.78 -1.87
CA GLY A 96 -5.50 -11.60 -3.02
C GLY A 96 -4.02 -12.03 -3.05
N MET A 97 -3.20 -11.69 -2.06
CA MET A 97 -1.83 -12.19 -1.98
C MET A 97 -1.74 -13.54 -1.26
N GLU A 98 -1.00 -14.47 -1.88
CA GLU A 98 -0.63 -15.74 -1.29
C GLU A 98 0.41 -15.57 -0.19
N ARG A 99 0.47 -16.54 0.73
CA ARG A 99 1.43 -16.52 1.85
C ARG A 99 2.89 -16.46 1.34
N LYS A 100 3.20 -17.20 0.27
CA LYS A 100 4.54 -17.24 -0.34
C LYS A 100 4.93 -15.88 -0.94
N ASP A 101 4.01 -15.15 -1.56
CA ASP A 101 4.30 -13.84 -2.16
C ASP A 101 4.67 -12.80 -1.11
N VAL A 102 3.90 -12.76 -0.01
CA VAL A 102 4.17 -11.85 1.10
C VAL A 102 5.48 -12.21 1.79
N MET A 103 5.75 -13.52 1.97
CA MET A 103 7.01 -14.01 2.52
C MET A 103 8.19 -13.59 1.65
N SER A 104 8.14 -13.84 0.34
CA SER A 104 9.20 -13.51 -0.61
C SER A 104 9.56 -12.01 -0.60
N LYS A 105 8.55 -11.13 -0.54
CA LYS A 105 8.77 -9.68 -0.43
C LYS A 105 9.45 -9.28 0.87
N ASN A 106 8.98 -9.80 2.00
CA ASN A 106 9.57 -9.48 3.31
C ASN A 106 10.99 -10.04 3.43
N VAL A 107 11.23 -11.27 2.94
CA VAL A 107 12.55 -11.88 2.85
C VAL A 107 13.53 -10.99 2.10
N SER A 108 13.13 -10.44 0.94
CA SER A 108 13.98 -9.54 0.16
C SER A 108 14.31 -8.25 0.93
N ILE A 109 13.31 -7.64 1.59
CA ILE A 109 13.48 -6.43 2.40
C ILE A 109 14.46 -6.69 3.56
N TYR A 110 14.24 -7.76 4.32
CA TYR A 110 15.04 -8.07 5.50
C TYR A 110 16.44 -8.56 5.14
N LYS A 111 16.64 -9.23 3.99
CA LYS A 111 17.99 -9.51 3.47
C LYS A 111 18.77 -8.23 3.14
N ALA A 112 18.12 -7.22 2.55
CA ALA A 112 18.76 -5.94 2.27
C ALA A 112 19.10 -5.16 3.55
N GLN A 113 18.18 -5.16 4.52
CA GLN A 113 18.45 -4.59 5.84
C GLN A 113 19.56 -5.33 6.60
N ALA A 114 19.62 -6.66 6.51
CA ALA A 114 20.71 -7.46 7.07
C ALA A 114 22.06 -7.07 6.46
N ALA A 115 22.13 -6.89 5.14
CA ALA A 115 23.36 -6.46 4.48
C ALA A 115 23.82 -5.06 4.93
N ALA A 116 22.88 -4.13 5.12
CA ALA A 116 23.20 -2.81 5.67
C ALA A 116 23.67 -2.91 7.13
N LEU A 117 22.99 -3.72 7.95
CA LEU A 117 23.35 -3.96 9.34
C LEU A 117 24.75 -4.59 9.47
N GLU A 118 25.07 -5.58 8.64
CA GLU A 118 26.39 -6.23 8.60
C GLU A 118 27.50 -5.24 8.28
N LYS A 119 27.23 -4.28 7.39
CA LYS A 119 28.24 -3.32 6.93
C LYS A 119 28.37 -2.10 7.85
N HIS A 120 27.27 -1.65 8.46
CA HIS A 120 27.17 -0.34 9.08
C HIS A 120 26.73 -0.36 10.55
N GLY A 121 26.14 -1.47 11.01
CA GLY A 121 25.65 -1.63 12.37
C GLY A 121 26.76 -1.70 13.41
N SER A 122 26.48 -1.19 14.61
CA SER A 122 27.34 -1.49 15.77
C SER A 122 27.26 -2.98 16.08
N LYS A 123 28.40 -3.62 16.39
CA LYS A 123 28.44 -5.05 16.77
C LYS A 123 27.59 -5.37 18.01
N ASN A 124 27.35 -4.37 18.85
CA ASN A 124 26.52 -4.49 20.05
C ASN A 124 25.11 -3.90 19.86
N ALA A 125 24.71 -3.61 18.62
CA ALA A 125 23.41 -3.02 18.33
C ALA A 125 22.28 -3.96 18.73
N LYS A 126 21.23 -3.42 19.35
CA LYS A 126 20.03 -4.17 19.75
C LYS A 126 18.96 -4.05 18.69
N ILE A 127 18.58 -5.17 18.09
CA ILE A 127 17.67 -5.20 16.94
C ILE A 127 16.34 -5.83 17.38
N LEU A 128 15.28 -5.05 17.25
CA LEU A 128 13.89 -5.47 17.50
C LEU A 128 13.12 -5.46 16.19
N VAL A 129 12.64 -6.63 15.78
CA VAL A 129 11.76 -6.79 14.62
C VAL A 129 10.30 -6.70 15.04
N VAL A 130 9.58 -5.77 14.41
CA VAL A 130 8.14 -5.54 14.62
C VAL A 130 7.34 -5.91 13.38
N ALA A 131 7.91 -5.76 12.18
CA ALA A 131 7.17 -6.03 10.95
C ALA A 131 6.92 -7.53 10.74
N ASN A 132 5.70 -7.87 10.33
CA ASN A 132 5.30 -9.25 10.12
C ASN A 132 5.86 -9.85 8.82
N PRO A 133 6.19 -11.17 8.81
CA PRO A 133 6.20 -12.10 9.96
C PRO A 133 7.40 -11.87 10.88
N ALA A 134 7.18 -11.40 12.11
CA ALA A 134 8.25 -10.81 12.95
C ALA A 134 9.35 -11.81 13.32
N ASN A 135 8.95 -13.00 13.77
CA ASN A 135 9.88 -14.08 14.13
C ASN A 135 10.75 -14.50 12.94
N THR A 136 10.13 -14.76 11.79
CA THR A 136 10.81 -15.22 10.59
C THR A 136 11.70 -14.11 9.99
N ASN A 137 11.25 -12.85 10.00
CA ASN A 137 12.07 -11.70 9.60
C ASN A 137 13.31 -11.52 10.50
N ALA A 138 13.18 -11.72 11.82
CA ALA A 138 14.31 -11.71 12.75
C ALA A 138 15.30 -12.85 12.47
N LEU A 139 14.80 -14.04 12.11
CA LEU A 139 15.66 -15.16 11.71
C LEU A 139 16.48 -14.82 10.46
N ILE A 140 15.86 -14.20 9.45
CA ILE A 140 16.53 -13.78 8.22
C ILE A 140 17.66 -12.79 8.49
N LEU A 141 17.45 -11.81 9.39
CA LEU A 141 18.52 -10.90 9.81
C LEU A 141 19.67 -11.67 10.44
N LYS A 142 19.37 -12.56 11.39
CA LYS A 142 20.38 -13.37 12.08
C LYS A 142 21.20 -14.22 11.10
N GLU A 143 20.58 -14.77 10.06
CA GLU A 143 21.26 -15.60 9.07
C GLU A 143 22.09 -14.78 8.06
N ASN A 144 21.76 -13.50 7.85
CA ASN A 144 22.38 -12.66 6.81
C ASN A 144 23.23 -11.50 7.36
N ALA A 145 23.30 -11.31 8.69
CA ALA A 145 24.16 -10.34 9.37
C ALA A 145 25.00 -11.03 10.48
N PRO A 146 25.92 -11.94 10.11
CA PRO A 146 26.65 -12.77 11.07
C PRO A 146 27.58 -12.01 12.02
N SER A 147 27.92 -10.74 11.73
CA SER A 147 28.70 -9.89 12.64
C SER A 147 27.91 -9.43 13.86
N ILE A 148 26.58 -9.46 13.80
CA ILE A 148 25.70 -9.14 14.91
C ILE A 148 25.42 -10.41 15.71
N PRO A 149 25.69 -10.42 17.03
CA PRO A 149 25.40 -11.57 17.87
C PRO A 149 23.92 -11.97 17.77
N ALA A 150 23.63 -13.27 17.72
CA ALA A 150 22.26 -13.75 17.54
C ALA A 150 21.34 -13.32 18.70
N GLU A 151 21.90 -13.20 19.91
CA GLU A 151 21.19 -12.68 21.09
C GLU A 151 20.80 -11.20 20.97
N ASN A 152 21.38 -10.47 20.02
CA ASN A 152 21.09 -9.08 19.75
C ASN A 152 20.01 -8.89 18.68
N ILE A 153 19.36 -9.96 18.21
CA ILE A 153 18.26 -9.89 17.24
C ILE A 153 17.03 -10.58 17.83
N THR A 154 15.95 -9.84 17.99
CA THR A 154 14.73 -10.28 18.65
C THR A 154 13.49 -9.92 17.84
N ALA A 155 12.39 -10.64 18.08
CA ALA A 155 11.07 -10.34 17.51
C ALA A 155 10.10 -9.89 18.61
N MET A 156 9.18 -8.99 18.26
CA MET A 156 8.26 -8.40 19.21
C MET A 156 7.00 -9.23 19.43
N THR A 157 6.94 -9.95 20.55
CA THR A 157 5.69 -10.50 21.12
C THR A 157 5.20 -9.72 22.35
N ARG A 158 5.86 -8.59 22.66
CA ARG A 158 5.55 -7.74 23.81
C ARG A 158 4.15 -7.12 23.75
N LEU A 159 3.64 -6.86 22.55
CA LEU A 159 2.26 -6.37 22.38
C LEU A 159 1.23 -7.42 22.81
N ASP A 160 1.46 -8.68 22.44
CA ASP A 160 0.59 -9.77 22.84
C ASP A 160 0.67 -10.02 24.35
N HIS A 161 1.87 -9.93 24.92
CA HIS A 161 2.09 -10.00 26.37
C HIS A 161 1.33 -8.89 27.10
N ASN A 162 1.46 -7.64 26.65
CA ASN A 162 0.74 -6.51 27.24
C ASN A 162 -0.78 -6.66 27.08
N ARG A 163 -1.26 -7.24 25.97
CA ARG A 163 -2.69 -7.56 25.78
C ARG A 163 -3.16 -8.61 26.77
N ALA A 164 -2.38 -9.67 27.01
CA ALA A 164 -2.69 -10.69 28.00
C ALA A 164 -2.79 -10.10 29.41
N LEU A 165 -1.81 -9.28 29.82
CA LEU A 165 -1.85 -8.56 31.10
C LEU A 165 -3.08 -7.66 31.21
N GLY A 166 -3.39 -6.92 30.14
CA GLY A 166 -4.58 -6.05 30.08
C GLY A 166 -5.89 -6.84 30.19
N GLN A 167 -6.03 -7.98 29.51
CA GLN A 167 -7.23 -8.81 29.61
C GLN A 167 -7.41 -9.41 31.01
N LEU A 168 -6.34 -9.86 31.65
CA LEU A 168 -6.38 -10.32 33.05
C LEU A 168 -6.75 -9.18 34.02
N SER A 169 -6.19 -7.99 33.79
CA SER A 169 -6.49 -6.79 34.57
C SER A 169 -7.97 -6.43 34.50
N GLU A 170 -8.53 -6.36 33.29
CA GLU A 170 -9.96 -6.10 33.05
C GLU A 170 -10.85 -7.20 33.67
N ARG A 171 -10.51 -8.47 33.45
CA ARG A 171 -11.29 -9.61 33.97
C ARG A 171 -11.38 -9.62 35.49
N THR A 172 -10.32 -9.20 36.18
CA THR A 172 -10.22 -9.27 37.64
C THR A 172 -10.52 -7.94 38.33
N GLY A 173 -10.68 -6.85 37.58
CA GLY A 173 -10.78 -5.48 38.13
C GLY A 173 -9.51 -5.02 38.87
N THR A 174 -8.40 -5.74 38.73
CA THR A 174 -7.13 -5.43 39.39
C THR A 174 -6.29 -4.54 38.49
N HIS A 175 -5.65 -3.51 39.05
CA HIS A 175 -4.77 -2.61 38.28
C HIS A 175 -3.64 -3.39 37.57
N VAL A 176 -3.40 -3.10 36.29
CA VAL A 176 -2.46 -3.86 35.43
C VAL A 176 -1.05 -3.98 35.99
N GLY A 177 -0.55 -2.98 36.74
CA GLY A 177 0.76 -3.02 37.40
C GLY A 177 0.90 -4.11 38.50
N LYS A 178 -0.21 -4.72 38.92
CA LYS A 178 -0.25 -5.87 39.84
C LYS A 178 -0.46 -7.21 39.12
N VAL A 179 -0.60 -7.20 37.80
CA VAL A 179 -0.67 -8.41 36.97
C VAL A 179 0.73 -8.66 36.40
N ARG A 180 1.26 -9.86 36.61
CA ARG A 180 2.63 -10.22 36.24
C ARG A 180 2.68 -11.60 35.63
N ASN A 181 3.74 -11.89 34.90
CA ASN A 181 4.15 -13.25 34.55
C ASN A 181 3.14 -14.03 33.69
N ALA A 182 2.31 -13.33 32.91
CA ALA A 182 1.68 -13.93 31.74
C ALA A 182 2.76 -14.18 30.67
N ILE A 183 2.62 -15.24 29.88
CA ILE A 183 3.62 -15.64 28.89
C ILE A 183 2.98 -15.70 27.52
N ILE A 184 3.67 -15.21 26.51
CA ILE A 184 3.37 -15.50 25.12
C ILE A 184 4.43 -16.47 24.62
N TRP A 185 4.01 -17.66 24.24
CA TRP A 185 4.86 -18.67 23.61
C TRP A 185 4.68 -18.66 22.09
N GLY A 186 5.78 -18.92 21.36
CA GLY A 186 5.71 -19.21 19.92
C GLY A 186 5.84 -18.03 18.97
N ASN A 187 5.08 -18.11 17.88
CA ASN A 187 5.10 -17.14 16.79
C ASN A 187 4.30 -15.88 17.16
N HIS A 188 4.66 -14.72 16.60
CA HIS A 188 3.77 -13.55 16.57
C HIS A 188 2.70 -13.72 15.47
N SER A 189 1.77 -14.65 15.70
CA SER A 189 0.70 -15.01 14.76
C SER A 189 -0.59 -15.39 15.50
N SER A 190 -1.58 -15.92 14.78
CA SER A 190 -2.77 -16.51 15.40
C SER A 190 -2.50 -17.82 16.13
N THR A 191 -1.34 -18.47 15.94
CA THR A 191 -0.98 -19.71 16.65
C THR A 191 -0.31 -19.46 17.99
N GLN A 192 0.04 -18.20 18.30
CA GLN A 192 0.64 -17.83 19.58
C GLN A 192 -0.14 -18.44 20.76
N TYR A 193 0.57 -18.78 21.83
CA TYR A 193 -0.06 -19.30 23.05
C TYR A 193 0.09 -18.30 24.20
N PRO A 194 -0.98 -17.56 24.54
CA PRO A 194 -1.09 -16.79 25.77
C PRO A 194 -1.33 -17.71 26.96
N ASP A 195 -0.31 -17.85 27.80
CA ASP A 195 -0.26 -18.73 28.95
C ASP A 195 -0.34 -17.92 30.25
N VAL A 196 -1.22 -18.38 31.15
CA VAL A 196 -1.48 -17.79 32.47
C VAL A 196 -1.20 -18.75 33.62
N ASN A 197 -0.67 -19.94 33.35
CA ASN A 197 -0.34 -20.96 34.36
C ASN A 197 0.63 -20.42 35.41
N HIS A 198 1.55 -19.55 34.98
CA HIS A 198 2.57 -18.93 35.81
C HIS A 198 2.28 -17.46 36.12
N ALA A 199 1.14 -16.94 35.65
CA ALA A 199 0.75 -15.56 35.86
C ALA A 199 0.26 -15.34 37.29
N THR A 200 0.46 -14.11 37.79
CA THR A 200 -0.06 -13.69 39.09
C THR A 200 -0.87 -12.41 38.98
N VAL A 201 -1.89 -12.29 39.83
CA VAL A 201 -2.72 -11.11 40.01
C VAL A 201 -2.68 -10.73 41.49
N ASP A 202 -2.08 -9.58 41.78
CA ASP A 202 -1.81 -9.08 43.14
C ASP A 202 -1.09 -10.13 44.02
N GLY A 203 -0.09 -10.81 43.44
CA GLY A 203 0.75 -11.80 44.10
C GLY A 203 0.12 -13.19 44.26
N LYS A 204 -1.11 -13.41 43.79
CA LYS A 204 -1.79 -14.73 43.79
C LYS A 204 -1.80 -15.33 42.39
N PRO A 205 -1.78 -16.67 42.23
CA PRO A 205 -1.88 -17.30 40.92
C PRO A 205 -3.13 -16.83 40.16
N ALA A 206 -2.99 -16.51 38.88
CA ALA A 206 -4.07 -15.92 38.08
C ALA A 206 -5.30 -16.86 38.01
N ARG A 207 -5.08 -18.17 37.89
CA ARG A 207 -6.16 -19.17 37.91
C ARG A 207 -6.96 -19.18 39.21
N GLU A 208 -6.30 -18.99 40.36
CA GLU A 208 -6.98 -18.90 41.67
C GLU A 208 -7.81 -17.63 41.85
N VAL A 209 -7.40 -16.53 41.19
CA VAL A 209 -8.12 -15.25 41.26
C VAL A 209 -9.31 -15.25 40.30
N VAL A 210 -9.11 -15.74 39.07
CA VAL A 210 -10.15 -15.76 38.03
C VAL A 210 -11.18 -16.86 38.26
N LYS A 211 -10.75 -18.04 38.76
CA LYS A 211 -11.59 -19.21 39.09
C LYS A 211 -12.50 -19.68 37.93
N ASP A 212 -12.00 -19.56 36.71
CA ASP A 212 -12.72 -19.93 35.48
C ASP A 212 -11.70 -20.45 34.45
N ASP A 213 -11.30 -21.72 34.62
CA ASP A 213 -10.32 -22.33 33.74
C ASP A 213 -10.84 -22.43 32.31
N ALA A 214 -12.14 -22.67 32.10
CA ALA A 214 -12.74 -22.73 30.76
C ALA A 214 -12.58 -21.40 29.99
N TYR A 215 -12.74 -20.27 30.67
CA TYR A 215 -12.44 -18.96 30.10
C TYR A 215 -10.95 -18.78 29.80
N LEU A 216 -10.07 -19.04 30.79
CA LEU A 216 -8.62 -18.84 30.65
C LEU A 216 -8.01 -19.68 29.55
N ASP A 217 -8.57 -20.87 29.38
CA ASP A 217 -8.15 -21.87 28.41
C ASP A 217 -8.80 -21.69 27.03
N GLY A 218 -9.86 -20.90 26.91
CA GLY A 218 -10.62 -20.76 25.67
C GLY A 218 -10.69 -19.33 25.21
N GLU A 219 -11.66 -18.61 25.75
CA GLU A 219 -11.99 -17.25 25.34
C GLU A 219 -10.82 -16.27 25.58
N PHE A 220 -10.07 -16.41 26.68
CA PHE A 220 -8.91 -15.56 26.95
C PHE A 220 -7.86 -15.67 25.84
N ILE A 221 -7.46 -16.90 25.48
CA ILE A 221 -6.47 -17.17 24.43
C ILE A 221 -6.95 -16.56 23.10
N THR A 222 -8.18 -16.87 22.70
CA THR A 222 -8.74 -16.39 21.43
C THR A 222 -8.90 -14.87 21.42
N THR A 223 -9.25 -14.25 22.54
CA THR A 223 -9.36 -12.79 22.68
C THR A 223 -8.00 -12.11 22.48
N VAL A 224 -6.93 -12.64 23.06
CA VAL A 224 -5.58 -12.10 22.87
C VAL A 224 -5.13 -12.27 21.41
N GLN A 225 -5.29 -13.47 20.84
CA GLN A 225 -4.97 -13.77 19.43
C GLN A 225 -5.70 -12.84 18.45
N GLN A 226 -6.99 -12.56 18.70
CA GLN A 226 -7.84 -11.76 17.80
C GLN A 226 -7.90 -10.27 18.18
N ARG A 227 -7.12 -9.83 19.16
CA ARG A 227 -7.20 -8.44 19.67
C ARG A 227 -6.89 -7.40 18.61
N GLY A 228 -5.95 -7.70 17.70
CA GLY A 228 -5.63 -6.83 16.57
C GLY A 228 -6.83 -6.60 15.65
N ALA A 229 -7.54 -7.67 15.29
CA ALA A 229 -8.73 -7.60 14.44
C ALA A 229 -9.87 -6.84 15.13
N ALA A 230 -10.08 -7.06 16.43
CA ALA A 230 -11.08 -6.33 17.21
C ALA A 230 -10.80 -4.81 17.23
N ILE A 231 -9.53 -4.39 17.36
CA ILE A 231 -9.16 -2.96 17.32
C ILE A 231 -9.38 -2.38 15.92
N ILE A 232 -9.01 -3.11 14.86
CA ILE A 232 -9.26 -2.67 13.48
C ILE A 232 -10.76 -2.48 13.24
N LYS A 233 -11.58 -3.44 13.66
CA LYS A 233 -13.04 -3.35 13.56
C LYS A 233 -13.61 -2.12 14.29
N ALA A 234 -13.05 -1.78 15.45
CA ALA A 234 -13.52 -0.64 16.25
C ALA A 234 -13.03 0.72 15.74
N ARG A 235 -11.79 0.82 15.22
CA ARG A 235 -11.15 2.10 14.86
C ARG A 235 -11.04 2.37 13.36
N GLY A 236 -11.24 1.35 12.52
CA GLY A 236 -10.91 1.40 11.09
C GLY A 236 -9.41 1.44 10.78
N LEU A 237 -8.55 1.44 11.81
CA LEU A 237 -7.10 1.56 11.72
C LEU A 237 -6.41 0.51 12.60
N SER A 238 -5.18 0.17 12.24
CA SER A 238 -4.36 -0.76 13.03
C SER A 238 -4.02 -0.18 14.42
N SER A 239 -3.65 -1.07 15.35
CA SER A 239 -3.35 -0.76 16.75
C SER A 239 -1.97 -0.10 16.93
N ALA A 240 -1.69 0.98 16.19
CA ALA A 240 -0.38 1.60 16.09
C ALA A 240 0.17 2.11 17.44
N LEU A 241 -0.67 2.79 18.23
CA LEU A 241 -0.30 3.33 19.54
C LEU A 241 0.20 2.23 20.49
N SER A 242 -0.57 1.15 20.66
CA SER A 242 -0.19 0.05 21.54
C SER A 242 1.04 -0.70 21.02
N ALA A 243 1.20 -0.86 19.71
CA ALA A 243 2.38 -1.47 19.13
C ALA A 243 3.65 -0.65 19.41
N ALA A 244 3.58 0.68 19.23
CA ALA A 244 4.67 1.59 19.54
C ALA A 244 5.04 1.57 21.04
N SER A 245 4.04 1.60 21.93
CA SER A 245 4.26 1.49 23.38
C SER A 245 4.95 0.17 23.73
N SER A 246 4.49 -0.96 23.19
CA SER A 246 5.09 -2.27 23.46
C SER A 246 6.48 -2.43 22.87
N ALA A 247 6.81 -1.76 21.76
CA ALA A 247 8.17 -1.72 21.24
C ALA A 247 9.11 -0.96 22.18
N CYS A 248 8.66 0.17 22.74
CA CYS A 248 9.40 0.87 23.79
C CYS A 248 9.57 0.00 25.04
N ASP A 249 8.52 -0.67 25.50
CA ASP A 249 8.58 -1.58 26.66
C ASP A 249 9.61 -2.70 26.44
N HIS A 250 9.60 -3.30 25.24
CA HIS A 250 10.55 -4.36 24.88
C HIS A 250 11.99 -3.86 24.96
N ILE A 251 12.32 -2.74 24.30
CA ILE A 251 13.68 -2.19 24.32
C ILE A 251 14.07 -1.76 25.74
N ARG A 252 13.15 -1.12 26.46
CA ARG A 252 13.39 -0.64 27.81
C ARG A 252 13.75 -1.74 28.77
N ASP A 253 12.95 -2.80 28.82
CA ASP A 253 13.25 -3.91 29.72
C ASP A 253 14.53 -4.60 29.26
N TRP A 254 14.72 -4.79 27.95
CA TRP A 254 15.96 -5.39 27.46
C TRP A 254 17.22 -4.60 27.84
N VAL A 255 17.17 -3.27 27.81
CA VAL A 255 18.32 -2.40 28.12
C VAL A 255 18.50 -2.18 29.63
N LEU A 256 17.41 -1.87 30.34
CA LEU A 256 17.43 -1.45 31.76
C LEU A 256 17.20 -2.62 32.73
N GLY A 257 16.78 -3.77 32.23
CA GLY A 257 16.47 -4.96 33.00
C GLY A 257 14.99 -5.07 33.38
N THR A 258 14.54 -6.31 33.57
CA THR A 258 13.22 -6.62 34.11
C THR A 258 13.23 -6.50 35.63
N PRO A 259 12.15 -6.02 36.26
CA PRO A 259 12.01 -6.07 37.72
C PRO A 259 12.20 -7.48 38.28
N GLU A 260 12.78 -7.57 39.48
CA GLU A 260 12.98 -8.85 40.17
C GLU A 260 11.66 -9.62 40.34
N GLY A 261 11.70 -10.92 40.09
CA GLY A 261 10.52 -11.79 40.16
C GLY A 261 9.52 -11.61 39.01
N THR A 262 9.87 -10.81 37.98
CA THR A 262 9.06 -10.66 36.77
C THR A 262 9.78 -11.16 35.53
N PHE A 263 9.03 -11.76 34.62
CA PHE A 263 9.50 -12.04 33.27
C PHE A 263 8.58 -11.42 32.23
N VAL A 264 9.14 -11.18 31.05
CA VAL A 264 8.45 -10.62 29.89
C VAL A 264 8.58 -11.57 28.70
N SER A 265 7.74 -11.41 27.69
CA SER A 265 7.82 -12.23 26.48
C SER A 265 8.65 -11.55 25.40
N MET A 266 9.64 -12.27 24.88
CA MET A 266 10.49 -11.84 23.78
C MET A 266 10.66 -13.00 22.79
N GLY A 267 10.51 -12.71 21.49
CA GLY A 267 10.92 -13.62 20.43
C GLY A 267 12.45 -13.66 20.36
N VAL A 268 13.05 -14.78 20.74
CA VAL A 268 14.51 -14.96 20.81
C VAL A 268 14.92 -16.25 20.10
N LEU A 269 16.21 -16.39 19.80
CA LEU A 269 16.72 -17.62 19.20
C LEU A 269 16.52 -18.80 20.16
N SER A 270 15.79 -19.82 19.70
CA SER A 270 15.49 -21.01 20.49
C SER A 270 16.72 -21.90 20.66
N ASP A 271 16.99 -22.29 21.90
CA ASP A 271 18.00 -23.27 22.31
C ASP A 271 17.43 -24.69 22.48
N GLY A 272 16.12 -24.87 22.23
CA GLY A 272 15.38 -26.10 22.48
C GLY A 272 14.68 -26.18 23.84
N SER A 273 14.74 -25.11 24.64
CA SER A 273 14.01 -25.00 25.90
C SER A 273 12.53 -25.35 25.71
N TYR A 274 11.97 -26.08 26.66
CA TYR A 274 10.55 -26.48 26.68
C TYR A 274 10.08 -27.28 25.46
N GLY A 275 11.00 -27.93 24.74
CA GLY A 275 10.66 -28.73 23.54
C GLY A 275 10.37 -27.88 22.30
N ALA A 276 10.64 -26.57 22.34
CA ALA A 276 10.56 -25.72 21.16
C ALA A 276 11.59 -26.15 20.10
N PRO A 277 11.30 -26.00 18.80
CA PRO A 277 12.28 -26.30 17.75
C PRO A 277 13.51 -25.39 17.90
N LYS A 278 14.70 -25.94 17.66
CA LYS A 278 15.95 -25.17 17.63
C LYS A 278 16.06 -24.35 16.35
N ASP A 279 16.90 -23.32 16.39
CA ASP A 279 17.25 -22.50 15.21
C ASP A 279 16.05 -21.78 14.55
N VAL A 280 15.04 -21.46 15.35
CA VAL A 280 13.96 -20.51 15.00
C VAL A 280 13.92 -19.40 16.03
N ILE A 281 13.37 -18.25 15.66
CA ILE A 281 13.01 -17.22 16.63
C ILE A 281 11.66 -17.59 17.24
N PHE A 282 11.64 -17.88 18.53
CA PHE A 282 10.47 -18.35 19.27
C PHE A 282 10.27 -17.47 20.50
N SER A 283 9.02 -17.13 20.81
CA SER A 283 8.72 -16.33 22.00
C SER A 283 8.82 -17.17 23.27
N PHE A 284 9.63 -16.69 24.21
CA PHE A 284 9.83 -17.31 25.52
C PHE A 284 9.55 -16.30 26.64
N PRO A 285 9.25 -16.78 27.86
CA PRO A 285 9.43 -15.97 29.06
C PRO A 285 10.92 -15.72 29.26
N VAL A 286 11.33 -14.47 29.33
CA VAL A 286 12.72 -14.08 29.59
C VAL A 286 12.81 -13.09 30.75
N THR A 287 13.94 -13.15 31.45
CA THR A 287 14.39 -12.05 32.29
C THR A 287 15.51 -11.32 31.58
N THR A 288 15.70 -10.04 31.91
CA THR A 288 16.76 -9.22 31.33
C THR A 288 17.54 -8.52 32.42
N LYS A 289 18.86 -8.43 32.23
CA LYS A 289 19.80 -7.75 33.12
C LYS A 289 21.03 -7.31 32.33
N ASP A 290 21.50 -6.09 32.57
CA ASP A 290 22.70 -5.53 31.94
C ASP A 290 22.69 -5.65 30.41
N GLY A 291 21.54 -5.40 29.78
CA GLY A 291 21.40 -5.52 28.33
C GLY A 291 21.31 -6.95 27.80
N LYS A 292 21.24 -7.98 28.64
CA LYS A 292 21.19 -9.39 28.22
C LYS A 292 19.88 -10.02 28.64
N TRP A 293 19.29 -10.83 27.77
CA TRP A 293 18.13 -11.64 28.11
C TRP A 293 18.56 -13.07 28.48
N SER A 294 17.72 -13.77 29.23
CA SER A 294 17.87 -15.20 29.53
C SER A 294 16.49 -15.83 29.62
N ILE A 295 16.30 -16.95 28.93
CA ILE A 295 15.07 -17.75 29.00
C ILE A 295 14.89 -18.20 30.45
N VAL A 296 13.72 -17.95 31.02
CA VAL A 296 13.36 -18.47 32.35
C VAL A 296 13.33 -19.99 32.25
N GLN A 297 14.02 -20.67 33.16
CA GLN A 297 14.12 -22.13 33.20
C GLN A 297 13.26 -22.69 34.34
N GLY A 298 12.91 -23.99 34.27
CA GLY A 298 12.26 -24.71 35.37
C GLY A 298 10.76 -24.50 35.53
N LEU A 299 10.10 -23.80 34.60
CA LEU A 299 8.64 -23.73 34.54
C LEU A 299 8.00 -25.10 34.22
N ASP A 300 6.95 -25.46 34.95
CA ASP A 300 6.15 -26.64 34.66
C ASP A 300 5.29 -26.42 33.41
N ILE A 301 5.31 -27.40 32.49
CA ILE A 301 4.52 -27.39 31.25
C ILE A 301 3.63 -28.63 31.26
N ASP A 302 2.31 -28.41 31.35
CA ASP A 302 1.33 -29.49 31.23
C ASP A 302 1.21 -30.01 29.79
N GLU A 303 0.57 -31.17 29.61
CA GLU A 303 0.43 -31.85 28.31
C GLU A 303 -0.24 -30.96 27.25
N ARG A 304 -1.23 -30.19 27.66
CA ARG A 304 -1.95 -29.30 26.77
C ARG A 304 -1.08 -28.13 26.30
N SER A 305 -0.38 -27.50 27.23
CA SER A 305 0.56 -26.42 26.97
C SER A 305 1.66 -26.93 26.04
N ALA A 306 2.19 -28.13 26.28
CA ALA A 306 3.17 -28.76 25.40
C ALA A 306 2.63 -28.95 23.97
N GLN A 307 1.36 -29.36 23.80
CA GLN A 307 0.74 -29.48 22.49
C GLN A 307 0.58 -28.13 21.78
N LEU A 308 0.21 -27.06 22.50
CA LEU A 308 0.09 -25.72 21.94
C LEU A 308 1.46 -25.13 21.56
N LEU A 309 2.48 -25.32 22.41
CA LEU A 309 3.88 -24.98 22.12
C LEU A 309 4.36 -25.69 20.84
N LYS A 310 4.00 -26.98 20.70
CA LYS A 310 4.33 -27.75 19.50
C LYS A 310 3.65 -27.16 18.27
N THR A 311 2.35 -26.85 18.31
CA THR A 311 1.62 -26.29 17.17
C THR A 311 2.22 -24.98 16.67
N THR A 312 2.54 -24.05 17.57
CA THR A 312 3.16 -22.78 17.17
C THR A 312 4.63 -22.95 16.75
N GLY A 313 5.33 -23.93 17.33
CA GLY A 313 6.68 -24.32 16.90
C GLY A 313 6.70 -24.91 15.49
N ASP A 314 5.77 -25.81 15.18
CA ASP A 314 5.61 -26.41 13.84
C ASP A 314 5.35 -25.31 12.79
N GLU A 315 4.49 -24.32 13.08
CA GLU A 315 4.26 -23.17 12.18
C GLU A 315 5.56 -22.40 11.90
N LEU A 316 6.38 -22.15 12.92
CA LEU A 316 7.66 -21.45 12.73
C LEU A 316 8.66 -22.24 11.89
N VAL A 317 8.67 -23.58 12.02
CA VAL A 317 9.49 -24.45 11.18
C VAL A 317 9.03 -24.39 9.72
N GLU A 318 7.71 -24.41 9.49
CA GLU A 318 7.12 -24.24 8.15
C GLU A 318 7.44 -22.87 7.55
N GLU A 319 7.32 -21.79 8.34
CA GLU A 319 7.65 -20.43 7.88
C GLU A 319 9.14 -20.29 7.56
N LYS A 320 10.01 -20.87 8.39
CA LYS A 320 11.45 -20.93 8.13
C LYS A 320 11.74 -21.63 6.81
N ALA A 321 11.15 -22.81 6.57
CA ALA A 321 11.33 -23.54 5.33
C ALA A 321 10.88 -22.71 4.11
N LEU A 322 9.70 -22.10 4.20
CA LEU A 322 9.17 -21.22 3.14
C LEU A 322 10.06 -19.99 2.90
N ALA A 323 10.58 -19.37 3.97
CA ALA A 323 11.50 -18.24 3.86
C ALA A 323 12.83 -18.65 3.21
N GLN A 324 13.35 -19.83 3.54
CA GLN A 324 14.56 -20.39 2.93
C GLN A 324 14.36 -20.73 1.45
N GLU A 325 13.21 -21.29 1.07
CA GLU A 325 12.84 -21.46 -0.34
C GLU A 325 12.81 -20.11 -1.05
N CYS A 326 12.16 -19.10 -0.46
CA CYS A 326 12.11 -17.76 -1.03
C CYS A 326 13.52 -17.14 -1.16
N LEU A 327 14.42 -17.38 -0.19
CA LEU A 327 15.82 -16.94 -0.25
C LEU A 327 16.60 -17.63 -1.36
N ALA A 328 16.37 -18.92 -1.59
CA ALA A 328 16.99 -19.70 -2.65
C ALA A 328 16.47 -19.28 -4.05
N ASP A 329 15.19 -18.93 -4.13
CA ASP A 329 14.53 -18.42 -5.35
C ASP A 329 14.99 -16.98 -5.69
N LEU A 330 15.64 -16.26 -4.78
CA LEU A 330 16.25 -14.96 -5.09
C LEU A 330 17.46 -15.18 -6.02
N PRO A 331 17.56 -14.46 -7.16
CA PRO A 331 18.69 -14.61 -8.07
C PRO A 331 20.03 -14.32 -7.35
N GLY A 332 20.84 -15.36 -7.17
CA GLY A 332 22.29 -15.32 -6.88
C GLY A 332 22.75 -15.40 -5.41
N ALA A 333 22.77 -16.61 -4.82
CA ALA A 333 23.72 -16.94 -3.76
C ALA A 333 25.08 -17.32 -4.41
N GLY A 334 25.89 -16.31 -4.75
CA GLY A 334 27.16 -16.59 -5.44
C GLY A 334 27.85 -15.45 -6.18
N HIS A 335 27.59 -14.19 -5.83
CA HIS A 335 28.45 -13.03 -6.09
C HIS A 335 27.87 -11.87 -5.27
N PRO A 336 28.68 -10.91 -4.79
CA PRO A 336 28.10 -9.71 -4.21
C PRO A 336 27.13 -9.15 -5.25
N PRO A 337 25.93 -8.69 -4.85
CA PRO A 337 25.10 -7.98 -5.80
C PRO A 337 25.98 -6.88 -6.40
N PRO A 338 25.98 -6.62 -7.72
CA PRO A 338 26.44 -5.32 -8.14
C PRO A 338 25.60 -4.36 -7.30
N ALA A 339 26.27 -3.46 -6.58
CA ALA A 339 25.65 -2.46 -5.74
C ALA A 339 24.34 -2.06 -6.43
N ARG A 340 23.19 -2.34 -5.80
CA ARG A 340 21.93 -1.79 -6.28
C ARG A 340 22.22 -0.32 -6.34
N MET A 341 22.32 0.22 -7.56
CA MET A 341 22.73 1.59 -7.79
C MET A 341 21.85 2.42 -6.88
N VAL A 342 22.46 2.92 -5.79
CA VAL A 342 22.23 4.27 -5.35
C VAL A 342 22.13 5.03 -6.65
N VAL A 343 21.00 5.66 -6.89
CA VAL A 343 20.96 6.67 -7.94
C VAL A 343 21.83 7.81 -7.41
N SER A 344 23.14 7.57 -7.49
CA SER A 344 24.13 8.60 -7.63
C SER A 344 23.75 9.35 -8.91
N LEU A 345 24.35 10.52 -9.11
CA LEU A 345 24.23 11.24 -10.37
C LEU A 345 24.47 10.35 -11.62
N GLU A 346 25.10 9.18 -11.49
CA GLU A 346 25.33 8.19 -12.56
C GLU A 346 24.10 7.32 -12.91
N GLY A 347 23.16 7.08 -11.99
CA GLY A 347 21.98 6.23 -12.25
C GLY A 347 20.86 6.91 -13.00
N ASP A 348 20.58 8.15 -12.66
CA ASP A 348 19.70 9.01 -13.43
C ASP A 348 20.35 9.35 -14.77
N ALA A 349 21.68 9.52 -14.80
CA ALA A 349 22.41 9.67 -16.07
C ALA A 349 22.29 8.41 -16.92
N PHE A 350 22.45 7.20 -16.38
CA PHE A 350 22.29 5.96 -17.13
C PHE A 350 20.85 5.77 -17.63
N ALA A 351 19.84 6.04 -16.79
CA ALA A 351 18.44 6.00 -17.21
C ALA A 351 18.14 7.00 -18.34
N ARG A 352 18.77 8.17 -18.34
CA ARG A 352 18.61 9.17 -19.41
C ARG A 352 19.41 8.85 -20.67
N LEU A 353 20.61 8.29 -20.54
CA LEU A 353 21.52 7.98 -21.66
C LEU A 353 21.15 6.66 -22.35
N TYR A 354 20.66 5.68 -21.59
CA TYR A 354 20.34 4.32 -22.03
C TYR A 354 18.96 3.89 -21.50
N PRO A 355 17.88 4.62 -21.82
CA PRO A 355 16.57 4.42 -21.23
C PRO A 355 15.99 3.05 -21.54
N ARG A 356 16.28 2.51 -22.73
CA ARG A 356 15.78 1.20 -23.16
C ARG A 356 16.47 0.06 -22.42
N GLU A 357 17.79 0.11 -22.28
CA GLU A 357 18.58 -0.87 -21.53
C GLU A 357 18.28 -0.79 -20.03
N TYR A 358 18.11 0.42 -19.50
CA TYR A 358 17.68 0.64 -18.13
C TYR A 358 16.31 -0.01 -17.88
N TYR A 359 15.31 0.31 -18.71
CA TYR A 359 13.97 -0.24 -18.58
C TYR A 359 13.94 -1.77 -18.76
N ALA A 360 14.72 -2.31 -19.71
CA ALA A 360 14.83 -3.76 -19.93
C ALA A 360 15.33 -4.53 -18.71
N LYS A 361 16.20 -3.94 -17.89
CA LYS A 361 16.66 -4.55 -16.63
C LYS A 361 15.53 -4.74 -15.62
N PHE A 362 14.53 -3.85 -15.60
CA PHE A 362 13.38 -3.97 -14.71
C PHE A 362 12.36 -4.94 -15.27
N VAL A 363 12.03 -4.82 -16.56
CA VAL A 363 11.03 -5.68 -17.20
C VAL A 363 11.44 -7.15 -17.15
N SER A 364 12.74 -7.46 -17.32
CA SER A 364 13.24 -8.84 -17.18
C SER A 364 13.08 -9.44 -15.78
N GLN A 365 12.88 -8.59 -14.77
CA GLN A 365 12.60 -8.98 -13.37
C GLN A 365 11.10 -8.91 -13.04
N GLY A 366 10.22 -8.72 -14.03
CA GLY A 366 8.77 -8.63 -13.84
C GLY A 366 8.29 -7.35 -13.15
N MET A 367 9.13 -6.32 -13.09
CA MET A 367 8.86 -5.06 -12.41
C MET A 367 9.14 -3.85 -13.31
N ARG A 368 8.70 -2.68 -12.87
CA ARG A 368 8.90 -1.39 -13.52
C ARG A 368 9.81 -0.51 -12.65
N PRO A 369 10.47 0.51 -13.20
CA PRO A 369 11.35 1.40 -12.42
C PRO A 369 10.66 2.07 -11.22
N ASP A 370 9.35 2.30 -11.30
CA ASP A 370 8.53 2.88 -10.23
C ASP A 370 8.05 1.84 -9.19
N GLY A 371 8.48 0.58 -9.32
CA GLY A 371 8.14 -0.51 -8.40
C GLY A 371 6.81 -1.20 -8.68
N ARG A 372 6.03 -0.79 -9.69
CA ARG A 372 4.84 -1.53 -10.14
C ARG A 372 5.24 -2.84 -10.82
N VAL A 373 4.42 -3.88 -10.68
CA VAL A 373 4.55 -5.06 -11.56
C VAL A 373 4.01 -4.75 -12.96
N LEU A 374 4.37 -5.56 -13.96
CA LEU A 374 4.03 -5.27 -15.36
C LEU A 374 2.53 -5.12 -15.61
N THR A 375 1.69 -5.87 -14.88
CA THR A 375 0.21 -5.84 -15.04
C THR A 375 -0.51 -4.94 -14.02
N GLN A 376 0.24 -4.15 -13.24
CA GLN A 376 -0.31 -3.25 -12.24
C GLN A 376 -0.60 -1.86 -12.83
N GLU A 377 -1.84 -1.44 -12.65
CA GLU A 377 -2.37 -0.15 -13.09
C GLU A 377 -2.10 0.97 -12.10
N ARG A 378 -2.15 2.22 -12.57
CA ARG A 378 -2.12 3.41 -11.74
C ARG A 378 -3.51 3.65 -11.11
N PRO A 379 -3.58 4.30 -9.94
CA PRO A 379 -4.85 4.62 -9.30
C PRO A 379 -5.69 5.56 -10.20
N ILE A 380 -7.01 5.32 -10.23
CA ILE A 380 -7.97 6.15 -10.96
C ILE A 380 -8.78 6.98 -9.95
N SER A 381 -8.95 8.27 -10.20
CA SER A 381 -9.88 9.15 -9.48
C SER A 381 -10.75 9.92 -10.46
N ILE A 382 -12.07 9.94 -10.23
CA ILE A 382 -13.05 10.63 -11.06
C ILE A 382 -13.80 11.63 -10.17
N VAL A 383 -13.81 12.90 -10.58
CA VAL A 383 -14.58 13.97 -9.93
C VAL A 383 -15.49 14.59 -10.98
N ARG A 384 -16.80 14.63 -10.73
CA ARG A 384 -17.80 15.20 -11.65
C ARG A 384 -18.12 16.64 -11.23
N ASP A 385 -18.71 17.40 -12.15
CA ASP A 385 -19.24 18.75 -11.93
C ASP A 385 -18.17 19.75 -11.45
N VAL A 386 -17.03 19.75 -12.14
CA VAL A 386 -15.84 20.54 -11.79
C VAL A 386 -15.76 21.90 -12.51
N VAL A 387 -16.49 22.08 -13.61
CA VAL A 387 -16.57 23.32 -14.41
C VAL A 387 -17.97 23.90 -14.30
N ALA A 388 -18.11 25.05 -13.66
CA ALA A 388 -19.42 25.70 -13.45
C ALA A 388 -20.08 26.22 -14.74
N GLY A 389 -19.31 26.52 -15.80
CA GLY A 389 -19.83 27.06 -17.06
C GLY A 389 -20.27 26.00 -18.09
N ALA A 390 -20.01 24.72 -17.81
CA ALA A 390 -20.40 23.61 -18.68
C ALA A 390 -21.73 23.00 -18.19
N ASP A 391 -22.51 22.41 -19.10
CA ASP A 391 -23.75 21.71 -18.74
C ASP A 391 -23.46 20.38 -18.02
N SER A 392 -22.26 19.83 -18.21
CA SER A 392 -21.68 18.75 -17.41
C SER A 392 -20.16 18.78 -17.52
N SER A 393 -19.45 18.26 -16.53
CA SER A 393 -17.99 18.11 -16.62
C SER A 393 -17.46 16.98 -15.73
N ALA A 394 -16.27 16.50 -16.05
CA ALA A 394 -15.55 15.53 -15.21
C ALA A 394 -14.03 15.71 -15.31
N LEU A 395 -13.36 15.70 -14.16
CA LEU A 395 -11.91 15.59 -14.03
C LEU A 395 -11.54 14.16 -13.69
N VAL A 396 -10.72 13.53 -14.54
CA VAL A 396 -10.22 12.17 -14.32
C VAL A 396 -8.71 12.21 -14.20
N LYS A 397 -8.19 11.49 -13.21
CA LYS A 397 -6.76 11.20 -13.06
C LYS A 397 -6.52 9.70 -13.14
N LEU A 398 -5.58 9.29 -13.97
CA LEU A 398 -5.02 7.95 -14.08
C LEU A 398 -3.54 8.04 -13.71
N GLY A 399 -3.24 7.82 -12.44
CA GLY A 399 -1.95 8.21 -11.86
C GLY A 399 -1.73 9.72 -12.01
N ARG A 400 -0.73 10.11 -12.80
CA ARG A 400 -0.49 11.52 -13.15
C ARG A 400 -1.23 11.97 -14.40
N ALA A 401 -1.55 11.06 -15.32
CA ALA A 401 -2.27 11.41 -16.55
C ALA A 401 -3.63 11.99 -16.16
N THR A 402 -3.90 13.23 -16.56
CA THR A 402 -5.06 13.99 -16.09
C THR A 402 -5.81 14.56 -17.30
N ALA A 403 -7.12 14.32 -17.38
CA ALA A 403 -7.99 14.91 -18.39
C ALA A 403 -9.24 15.53 -17.76
N LEU A 404 -9.66 16.66 -18.31
CA LEU A 404 -10.86 17.39 -17.96
C LEU A 404 -11.81 17.39 -19.17
N ALA A 405 -12.96 16.74 -19.04
CA ALA A 405 -14.01 16.81 -20.04
C ALA A 405 -15.07 17.84 -19.61
N GLY A 406 -15.50 18.70 -20.53
CA GLY A 406 -16.63 19.61 -20.37
C GLY A 406 -17.61 19.44 -21.52
N ILE A 407 -18.90 19.41 -21.21
CA ILE A 407 -19.96 19.26 -22.20
C ILE A 407 -20.79 20.53 -22.26
N LYS A 408 -21.01 21.04 -23.48
CA LYS A 408 -21.98 22.08 -23.79
C LYS A 408 -23.07 21.52 -24.70
N LEU A 409 -24.33 21.84 -24.38
CA LEU A 409 -25.50 21.44 -25.14
C LEU A 409 -25.97 22.55 -26.06
N GLU A 410 -26.26 22.19 -27.32
CA GLU A 410 -26.94 23.05 -28.28
C GLU A 410 -28.13 22.32 -28.90
N VAL A 411 -29.16 23.08 -29.28
CA VAL A 411 -30.33 22.55 -29.97
C VAL A 411 -30.12 22.72 -31.47
N ALA A 412 -30.28 21.64 -32.22
CA ALA A 412 -30.19 21.64 -33.68
C ALA A 412 -31.40 20.94 -34.31
N SER A 413 -31.56 21.12 -35.62
CA SER A 413 -32.44 20.27 -36.43
C SER A 413 -31.78 18.92 -36.69
N PRO A 414 -32.53 17.80 -36.68
CA PRO A 414 -31.98 16.49 -37.02
C PRO A 414 -31.39 16.49 -38.43
N GLU A 415 -30.31 15.73 -38.63
CA GLU A 415 -29.74 15.51 -39.97
C GLU A 415 -30.69 14.66 -40.83
N ASP A 416 -30.77 14.98 -42.13
CA ASP A 416 -31.64 14.25 -43.08
C ASP A 416 -31.29 12.75 -43.16
N GLU A 417 -30.01 12.41 -42.96
CA GLU A 417 -29.49 11.04 -43.03
C GLU A 417 -29.81 10.22 -41.77
N ARG A 418 -30.03 10.87 -40.61
CA ARG A 418 -30.29 10.24 -39.32
C ARG A 418 -31.45 10.93 -38.59
N PRO A 419 -32.69 10.81 -39.12
CA PRO A 419 -33.84 11.47 -38.53
C PRO A 419 -34.15 10.85 -37.17
N GLY A 420 -34.06 11.66 -36.11
CA GLY A 420 -34.39 11.23 -34.75
C GLY A 420 -33.20 10.73 -33.93
N GLU A 421 -31.97 11.06 -34.32
CA GLU A 421 -30.76 10.93 -33.50
C GLU A 421 -30.13 12.31 -33.29
N GLY A 422 -29.67 12.61 -32.07
CA GLY A 422 -28.77 13.74 -31.85
C GLY A 422 -27.31 13.34 -32.07
N SER A 423 -26.39 14.24 -31.75
CA SER A 423 -24.96 14.01 -31.98
C SER A 423 -24.11 14.36 -30.77
N ILE A 424 -22.98 13.67 -30.65
CA ILE A 424 -21.94 13.96 -29.66
C ILE A 424 -20.67 14.25 -30.45
N ILE A 425 -20.14 15.46 -30.32
CA ILE A 425 -18.93 15.89 -31.00
C ILE A 425 -17.84 15.95 -29.94
N VAL A 426 -16.85 15.06 -30.03
CA VAL A 426 -15.74 15.03 -29.07
C VAL A 426 -14.52 15.70 -29.68
N GLN A 427 -13.98 16.72 -29.02
CA GLN A 427 -12.73 17.37 -29.38
C GLN A 427 -11.71 17.17 -28.26
N VAL A 428 -10.52 16.67 -28.60
CA VAL A 428 -9.45 16.46 -27.62
C VAL A 428 -8.36 17.49 -27.82
N GLU A 429 -8.00 18.20 -26.76
CA GLU A 429 -6.94 19.21 -26.76
C GLU A 429 -5.78 18.80 -25.85
N LEU A 430 -4.56 18.92 -26.40
CA LEU A 430 -3.31 18.77 -25.65
C LEU A 430 -2.63 20.15 -25.58
N PRO A 431 -2.99 21.00 -24.60
CA PRO A 431 -2.38 22.31 -24.46
C PRO A 431 -0.87 22.21 -24.20
N PRO A 432 -0.07 23.24 -24.54
CA PRO A 432 1.39 23.20 -24.37
C PRO A 432 1.87 22.87 -22.96
N MET A 433 1.06 23.18 -21.94
CA MET A 433 1.36 22.89 -20.54
C MET A 433 1.24 21.41 -20.15
N CYS A 434 0.58 20.58 -20.96
CA CYS A 434 0.31 19.19 -20.60
C CYS A 434 1.51 18.26 -20.77
N SER A 435 2.51 18.66 -21.58
CA SER A 435 3.71 17.88 -21.84
C SER A 435 4.82 18.78 -22.36
N ALA A 436 6.07 18.50 -21.99
CA ALA A 436 7.24 19.15 -22.59
C ALA A 436 7.36 18.93 -24.11
N SER A 437 6.68 17.91 -24.65
CA SER A 437 6.62 17.63 -26.09
C SER A 437 5.56 18.44 -26.85
N SER A 438 4.61 19.06 -26.14
CA SER A 438 3.55 19.88 -26.72
C SER A 438 4.08 21.27 -27.06
N ARG A 439 3.89 21.72 -28.31
CA ARG A 439 4.36 23.03 -28.79
C ARG A 439 3.19 23.98 -29.05
N PRO A 440 3.24 25.24 -28.61
CA PRO A 440 2.23 26.23 -28.95
C PRO A 440 2.08 26.42 -30.47
N GLY A 441 0.84 26.51 -30.97
CA GLY A 441 0.52 26.85 -32.36
C GLY A 441 0.62 25.72 -33.39
N LEU A 442 0.97 24.49 -32.96
CA LEU A 442 0.96 23.30 -33.82
C LEU A 442 -0.17 22.36 -33.40
N VAL A 443 -0.93 21.88 -34.38
CA VAL A 443 -1.94 20.83 -34.14
C VAL A 443 -1.21 19.56 -33.73
N SER A 444 -1.51 19.05 -32.54
CA SER A 444 -0.90 17.83 -32.02
C SER A 444 -1.43 16.60 -32.76
N PRO A 445 -0.58 15.79 -33.41
CA PRO A 445 -1.03 14.55 -34.06
C PRO A 445 -1.66 13.56 -33.07
N ARG A 446 -1.20 13.58 -31.81
CA ARG A 446 -1.79 12.79 -30.72
C ARG A 446 -3.21 13.27 -30.40
N ALA A 447 -3.43 14.58 -30.35
CA ALA A 447 -4.75 15.17 -30.11
C ALA A 447 -5.73 14.85 -31.26
N ALA A 448 -5.28 14.98 -32.52
CA ALA A 448 -6.08 14.65 -33.70
C ALA A 448 -6.48 13.16 -33.70
N ARG A 449 -5.55 12.25 -33.39
CA ARG A 449 -5.84 10.81 -33.30
C ARG A 449 -6.85 10.49 -32.19
N LEU A 450 -6.71 11.11 -31.02
CA LEU A 450 -7.64 10.91 -29.91
C LEU A 450 -9.03 11.46 -30.26
N THR A 451 -9.07 12.63 -30.91
CA THR A 451 -10.31 13.23 -31.43
C THR A 451 -11.01 12.30 -32.42
N GLU A 452 -10.28 11.73 -33.38
CA GLU A 452 -10.82 10.76 -34.33
C GLU A 452 -11.27 9.46 -33.64
N GLU A 453 -10.49 8.94 -32.70
CA GLU A 453 -10.82 7.72 -31.94
C GLU A 453 -12.10 7.88 -31.10
N LEU A 454 -12.20 8.97 -30.34
CA LEU A 454 -13.35 9.26 -29.48
C LEU A 454 -14.57 9.71 -30.29
N GLY A 455 -14.36 10.49 -31.36
CA GLY A 455 -15.39 10.89 -32.31
C GLY A 455 -16.03 9.67 -32.99
N GLY A 456 -15.22 8.71 -33.45
CA GLY A 456 -15.75 7.46 -34.02
C GLY A 456 -16.55 6.61 -33.02
N LEU A 457 -16.18 6.62 -31.73
CA LEU A 457 -16.98 5.98 -30.67
C LEU A 457 -18.31 6.72 -30.42
N ALA A 458 -18.31 8.04 -30.51
CA ALA A 458 -19.49 8.86 -30.37
C ALA A 458 -20.46 8.65 -31.56
N GLU A 459 -19.96 8.72 -32.79
CA GLU A 459 -20.75 8.58 -34.02
C GLU A 459 -21.34 7.17 -34.20
N SER A 460 -20.66 6.14 -33.70
CA SER A 460 -21.15 4.76 -33.74
C SER A 460 -22.18 4.43 -32.65
N GLY A 461 -22.49 5.37 -31.75
CA GLY A 461 -23.38 5.14 -30.60
C GLY A 461 -22.74 4.28 -29.50
N ALA A 462 -21.42 4.05 -29.54
CA ALA A 462 -20.73 3.21 -28.57
C ALA A 462 -20.57 3.89 -27.18
N LEU A 463 -20.70 5.22 -27.12
CA LEU A 463 -20.72 5.97 -25.86
C LEU A 463 -22.12 5.99 -25.22
N CYS A 464 -23.16 6.19 -26.03
CA CYS A 464 -24.56 6.07 -25.65
C CYS A 464 -25.46 5.97 -26.89
N ASP A 465 -26.68 5.45 -26.71
CA ASP A 465 -27.73 5.50 -27.74
C ASP A 465 -28.08 6.96 -28.08
N LEU A 466 -27.81 7.36 -29.33
CA LEU A 466 -27.99 8.73 -29.83
C LEU A 466 -29.46 9.13 -29.97
N ALA A 467 -30.39 8.16 -30.03
CA ALA A 467 -31.83 8.46 -29.98
C ALA A 467 -32.23 9.10 -28.64
N GLN A 468 -31.42 8.90 -27.58
CA GLN A 468 -31.60 9.59 -26.31
C GLN A 468 -31.34 11.08 -26.39
N LEU A 469 -30.72 11.61 -27.45
CA LEU A 469 -30.51 13.04 -27.63
C LEU A 469 -31.67 13.72 -28.38
N THR A 470 -32.70 12.96 -28.76
CA THR A 470 -33.84 13.47 -29.53
C THR A 470 -34.93 14.01 -28.64
N HIS A 471 -35.51 15.15 -29.04
CA HIS A 471 -36.63 15.74 -28.32
C HIS A 471 -37.95 14.96 -28.57
N PRO A 472 -38.83 14.83 -27.56
CA PRO A 472 -40.20 14.34 -27.75
C PRO A 472 -40.96 15.17 -28.80
N GLY A 473 -41.07 14.66 -30.03
CA GLY A 473 -41.65 15.37 -31.18
C GLY A 473 -40.81 15.30 -32.45
N GLY A 474 -39.54 14.88 -32.35
CA GLY A 474 -38.68 14.54 -33.51
C GLY A 474 -38.25 15.69 -34.40
N ARG A 475 -38.60 16.94 -34.06
CA ARG A 475 -38.26 18.15 -34.85
C ARG A 475 -36.95 18.81 -34.41
N SER A 476 -36.45 18.47 -33.22
CA SER A 476 -35.23 19.04 -32.65
C SER A 476 -34.44 17.94 -31.94
N VAL A 477 -33.12 18.08 -31.97
CA VAL A 477 -32.17 17.16 -31.34
C VAL A 477 -31.14 17.96 -30.54
N TRP A 478 -30.55 17.31 -29.54
CA TRP A 478 -29.41 17.83 -28.81
C TRP A 478 -28.11 17.48 -29.53
N VAL A 479 -27.25 18.48 -29.66
CA VAL A 479 -25.83 18.33 -30.01
C VAL A 479 -25.03 18.56 -28.73
N ALA A 480 -24.30 17.54 -28.30
CA ALA A 480 -23.42 17.61 -27.14
C ALA A 480 -21.97 17.81 -27.61
N TYR A 481 -21.45 19.03 -27.46
CA TYR A 481 -20.05 19.34 -27.69
C TYR A 481 -19.25 18.96 -26.45
N CYS A 482 -18.37 17.98 -26.57
CA CYS A 482 -17.54 17.46 -25.48
C CYS A 482 -16.07 17.83 -25.74
N ASP A 483 -15.59 18.85 -25.05
CA ASP A 483 -14.19 19.26 -25.09
C ASP A 483 -13.41 18.55 -23.99
N VAL A 484 -12.36 17.82 -24.36
CA VAL A 484 -11.49 17.08 -23.45
C VAL A 484 -10.10 17.73 -23.44
N TYR A 485 -9.79 18.41 -22.35
CA TYR A 485 -8.50 19.04 -22.11
C TYR A 485 -7.58 18.10 -21.31
N VAL A 486 -6.48 17.67 -21.92
CA VAL A 486 -5.45 16.91 -21.22
C VAL A 486 -4.58 17.89 -20.41
N LEU A 487 -4.60 17.78 -19.09
CA LEU A 487 -3.88 18.68 -18.18
C LEU A 487 -2.46 18.18 -17.86
N ASP A 488 -2.25 16.87 -17.79
CA ASP A 488 -0.93 16.23 -17.65
C ASP A 488 -0.94 14.97 -18.53
N ALA A 489 -0.04 14.90 -19.51
CA ALA A 489 -0.02 13.85 -20.52
C ALA A 489 0.99 12.75 -20.21
N ASP A 490 0.82 12.08 -19.07
CA ASP A 490 1.71 11.02 -18.59
C ASP A 490 1.33 9.62 -19.11
N GLY A 491 1.02 9.47 -20.40
CA GLY A 491 0.74 8.16 -21.02
C GLY A 491 -0.64 7.57 -20.72
N SER A 492 -1.02 6.55 -21.50
CA SER A 492 -2.36 5.94 -21.55
C SER A 492 -3.47 6.97 -21.81
N LEU A 493 -3.23 7.88 -22.75
CA LEU A 493 -4.12 9.03 -23.01
C LEU A 493 -5.51 8.62 -23.52
N SER A 494 -5.61 7.55 -24.32
CA SER A 494 -6.90 7.01 -24.78
C SER A 494 -7.77 6.61 -23.57
N ASP A 495 -7.16 6.08 -22.51
CA ASP A 495 -7.86 5.64 -21.31
C ASP A 495 -8.43 6.82 -20.53
N VAL A 496 -7.57 7.77 -20.16
CA VAL A 496 -7.97 8.91 -19.33
C VAL A 496 -8.97 9.82 -20.05
N CYS A 497 -8.81 10.01 -21.37
CA CYS A 497 -9.75 10.82 -22.16
C CYS A 497 -11.12 10.15 -22.27
N LEU A 498 -11.17 8.85 -22.59
CA LEU A 498 -12.45 8.14 -22.68
C LEU A 498 -13.16 8.05 -21.32
N LEU A 499 -12.42 7.81 -20.23
CA LEU A 499 -12.98 7.85 -18.88
C LEU A 499 -13.55 9.23 -18.54
N ALA A 500 -12.87 10.32 -18.91
CA ALA A 500 -13.37 11.67 -18.70
C ALA A 500 -14.64 11.97 -19.51
N THR A 501 -14.66 11.61 -20.79
CA THR A 501 -15.84 11.73 -21.66
C THR A 501 -17.04 10.98 -21.10
N LEU A 502 -16.85 9.71 -20.72
CA LEU A 502 -17.93 8.88 -20.15
C LEU A 502 -18.41 9.43 -18.80
N ALA A 503 -17.50 9.89 -17.93
CA ALA A 503 -17.87 10.46 -16.64
C ALA A 503 -18.67 11.77 -16.80
N ALA A 504 -18.33 12.61 -17.77
CA ALA A 504 -19.08 13.82 -18.09
C ALA A 504 -20.45 13.50 -18.70
N LEU A 505 -20.54 12.54 -19.63
CA LEU A 505 -21.83 12.09 -20.19
C LEU A 505 -22.75 11.48 -19.13
N GLN A 506 -22.19 10.77 -18.14
CA GLN A 506 -22.95 10.18 -17.04
C GLN A 506 -23.53 11.24 -16.08
N ALA A 507 -22.80 12.34 -15.88
CA ALA A 507 -23.25 13.48 -15.09
C ALA A 507 -24.27 14.36 -15.83
N LEU A 508 -24.29 14.30 -17.17
CA LEU A 508 -25.13 15.16 -18.00
C LEU A 508 -26.63 14.99 -17.71
N ARG A 509 -27.32 16.13 -17.67
CA ARG A 509 -28.78 16.22 -17.57
C ARG A 509 -29.28 17.06 -18.72
N LEU A 510 -30.08 16.46 -19.59
CA LEU A 510 -30.71 17.13 -20.72
C LEU A 510 -31.89 17.96 -20.21
N PRO A 511 -31.89 19.30 -20.38
CA PRO A 511 -33.05 20.12 -20.06
C PRO A 511 -34.26 19.76 -20.94
N ALA A 512 -35.45 20.08 -20.47
CA ALA A 512 -36.62 20.10 -21.35
C ALA A 512 -36.53 21.30 -22.31
N LEU A 513 -37.09 21.16 -23.51
CA LEU A 513 -37.24 22.29 -24.43
C LEU A 513 -38.63 22.88 -24.27
N GLU A 514 -38.73 24.21 -24.27
CA GLU A 514 -40.02 24.88 -24.36
C GLU A 514 -40.63 24.69 -25.76
N PRO A 515 -41.96 24.47 -25.87
CA PRO A 515 -42.62 24.32 -27.17
C PRO A 515 -42.45 25.59 -28.01
N GLU A 516 -42.01 25.43 -29.27
CA GLU A 516 -41.77 26.53 -30.21
C GLU A 516 -42.97 27.49 -30.31
N GLY A 517 -42.74 28.78 -30.06
CA GLY A 517 -43.61 29.85 -30.53
C GLY A 517 -43.44 30.01 -32.04
N ALA A 518 -44.54 30.14 -32.79
CA ALA A 518 -44.59 30.12 -34.26
C ALA A 518 -43.42 30.88 -34.94
N GLY A 519 -42.39 30.14 -35.37
CA GLY A 519 -41.27 30.64 -36.20
C GLY A 519 -39.90 30.75 -35.53
N GLY A 520 -39.72 30.36 -34.27
CA GLY A 520 -38.41 30.38 -33.57
C GLY A 520 -37.89 29.00 -33.18
N ALA A 521 -36.56 28.84 -33.10
CA ALA A 521 -35.92 27.61 -32.62
C ALA A 521 -36.30 27.31 -31.16
N ALA A 522 -36.47 26.03 -30.82
CA ALA A 522 -36.75 25.58 -29.46
C ALA A 522 -35.65 26.03 -28.48
N VAL A 523 -36.04 26.56 -27.31
CA VAL A 523 -35.13 27.12 -26.30
C VAL A 523 -35.11 26.22 -25.06
N PRO A 524 -33.95 26.01 -24.41
CA PRO A 524 -33.88 25.25 -23.15
C PRO A 524 -34.68 25.91 -22.03
N ALA A 525 -35.47 25.13 -21.30
CA ALA A 525 -36.15 25.59 -20.10
C ALA A 525 -35.15 25.90 -18.96
N PRO A 526 -35.44 26.86 -18.06
CA PRO A 526 -34.57 27.18 -16.91
C PRO A 526 -34.32 25.96 -16.00
N HIS A 527 -33.11 25.85 -15.44
CA HIS A 527 -32.67 24.71 -14.61
C HIS A 527 -33.44 24.49 -13.29
N ASP A 528 -34.29 25.44 -12.87
CA ASP A 528 -34.94 25.45 -11.54
C ASP A 528 -36.32 24.79 -11.48
N THR A 529 -36.81 24.10 -12.53
CA THR A 529 -38.10 23.38 -12.47
C THR A 529 -37.96 22.00 -11.81
N PRO A 530 -38.45 21.79 -10.56
CA PRO A 530 -38.03 20.64 -9.76
C PRO A 530 -38.76 19.33 -10.09
N GLU A 531 -40.01 19.37 -10.59
CA GLU A 531 -40.80 18.16 -10.88
C GLU A 531 -41.83 18.39 -12.01
N GLY A 532 -42.01 17.40 -12.90
CA GLY A 532 -42.98 17.41 -14.01
C GLY A 532 -42.41 16.88 -15.34
N PRO A 533 -43.17 16.90 -16.45
CA PRO A 533 -42.70 16.51 -17.78
C PRO A 533 -41.57 17.40 -18.34
N ALA A 534 -41.23 18.49 -17.63
CA ALA A 534 -40.13 19.41 -17.93
C ALA A 534 -38.85 19.16 -17.10
N ALA A 535 -38.79 18.08 -16.31
CA ALA A 535 -37.62 17.78 -15.47
C ALA A 535 -36.40 17.35 -16.32
N PRO A 536 -35.16 17.75 -15.94
CA PRO A 536 -33.96 17.34 -16.65
C PRO A 536 -33.76 15.83 -16.68
N ARG A 537 -33.52 15.26 -17.86
CA ARG A 537 -33.36 13.80 -18.05
C ARG A 537 -31.89 13.40 -18.08
N ALA A 538 -31.53 12.38 -17.30
CA ALA A 538 -30.21 11.75 -17.36
C ALA A 538 -30.06 10.84 -18.59
N LEU A 539 -28.86 10.81 -19.16
CA LEU A 539 -28.49 9.85 -20.19
C LEU A 539 -28.23 8.46 -19.59
N ARG A 540 -28.69 7.41 -20.26
CA ARG A 540 -28.29 6.02 -19.95
C ARG A 540 -27.08 5.64 -20.78
N LEU A 541 -26.00 5.26 -20.11
CA LEU A 541 -24.82 4.67 -20.71
C LEU A 541 -24.92 3.14 -20.52
N GLU A 542 -25.39 2.40 -21.53
CA GLU A 542 -25.51 0.93 -21.45
C GLU A 542 -24.27 0.24 -22.01
N PRO A 543 -23.64 -0.62 -21.19
CA PRO A 543 -22.79 -0.22 -20.08
C PRO A 543 -21.53 0.52 -20.55
N PRO A 544 -20.93 1.40 -19.72
CA PRO A 544 -19.83 2.25 -20.14
C PRO A 544 -18.59 1.44 -20.51
N LEU A 545 -18.05 1.72 -21.70
CA LEU A 545 -16.79 1.14 -22.17
C LEU A 545 -15.68 1.40 -21.14
N THR A 546 -14.94 0.36 -20.77
CA THR A 546 -13.74 0.51 -19.94
C THR A 546 -12.49 0.36 -20.81
N PRO A 547 -11.72 1.44 -21.02
CA PRO A 547 -10.47 1.38 -21.77
C PRO A 547 -9.32 0.83 -20.92
N LEU A 548 -8.40 0.14 -21.58
CA LEU A 548 -7.10 -0.25 -21.03
C LEU A 548 -6.02 -0.21 -22.12
N THR A 549 -5.11 0.74 -22.00
CA THR A 549 -3.89 0.82 -22.80
C THR A 549 -2.82 -0.11 -22.22
N CYS A 550 -2.20 -0.90 -23.10
CA CYS A 550 -1.10 -1.78 -22.80
C CYS A 550 0.03 -1.57 -23.81
N GLY A 551 1.27 -1.66 -23.35
CA GLY A 551 2.48 -1.68 -24.16
C GLY A 551 3.12 -3.06 -24.23
N ILE A 552 3.81 -3.36 -25.32
CA ILE A 552 4.68 -4.53 -25.44
C ILE A 552 6.12 -4.04 -25.37
N PHE A 553 6.92 -4.60 -24.47
CA PHE A 553 8.35 -4.31 -24.36
C PHE A 553 9.16 -5.60 -24.27
N GLY A 554 10.01 -5.87 -25.25
CA GLY A 554 10.87 -7.06 -25.25
C GLY A 554 10.07 -8.38 -25.17
N GLY A 555 8.85 -8.39 -25.71
CA GLY A 555 7.92 -9.51 -25.63
C GLY A 555 7.06 -9.57 -24.36
N ALA A 556 7.25 -8.68 -23.38
CA ALA A 556 6.42 -8.63 -22.18
C ALA A 556 5.29 -7.60 -22.32
N LEU A 557 4.10 -7.90 -21.76
CA LEU A 557 2.96 -6.98 -21.70
C LEU A 557 3.06 -6.07 -20.46
N VAL A 558 3.04 -4.77 -20.68
CA VAL A 558 2.99 -3.72 -19.64
C VAL A 558 1.63 -3.04 -19.71
N VAL A 559 0.87 -3.09 -18.61
CA VAL A 559 -0.46 -2.48 -18.50
C VAL A 559 -0.32 -1.04 -18.02
N ASP A 560 -1.10 -0.12 -18.60
CA ASP A 560 -1.15 1.30 -18.23
C ASP A 560 0.26 1.94 -18.14
N PRO A 561 0.98 2.03 -19.28
CA PRO A 561 2.29 2.68 -19.36
C PRO A 561 2.20 4.18 -19.09
N THR A 562 3.20 4.71 -18.38
CA THR A 562 3.49 6.15 -18.29
C THR A 562 4.01 6.69 -19.62
N ALA A 563 4.14 8.02 -19.76
CA ALA A 563 4.64 8.61 -21.00
C ALA A 563 6.08 8.16 -21.33
N GLU A 564 6.93 8.04 -20.30
CA GLU A 564 8.31 7.56 -20.47
C GLU A 564 8.34 6.11 -20.94
N GLU A 565 7.46 5.26 -20.39
CA GLU A 565 7.39 3.86 -20.76
C GLU A 565 6.79 3.67 -22.15
N GLU A 566 5.73 4.39 -22.51
CA GLU A 566 5.15 4.38 -23.85
C GLU A 566 6.20 4.67 -24.93
N ALA A 567 7.12 5.61 -24.67
CA ALA A 567 8.19 5.96 -25.59
C ALA A 567 9.18 4.80 -25.85
N LEU A 568 9.21 3.79 -24.96
CA LEU A 568 10.07 2.63 -25.06
C LEU A 568 9.37 1.40 -25.62
N MET A 569 8.04 1.41 -25.74
CA MET A 569 7.28 0.23 -26.16
C MET A 569 7.50 -0.13 -27.63
N ASP A 570 7.61 -1.44 -27.90
CA ASP A 570 7.64 -2.02 -29.24
C ASP A 570 6.28 -1.95 -29.94
N ALA A 571 5.20 -1.98 -29.16
CA ALA A 571 3.83 -1.85 -29.63
C ALA A 571 2.94 -1.28 -28.53
N LEU A 572 1.88 -0.57 -28.92
CA LEU A 572 0.83 -0.10 -28.02
C LEU A 572 -0.53 -0.57 -28.52
N VAL A 573 -1.37 -1.03 -27.59
CA VAL A 573 -2.72 -1.49 -27.84
C VAL A 573 -3.66 -0.94 -26.78
N CYS A 574 -4.80 -0.41 -27.19
CA CYS A 574 -5.89 -0.02 -26.30
C CYS A 574 -7.05 -1.00 -26.49
N LEU A 575 -7.42 -1.70 -25.42
CA LEU A 575 -8.58 -2.58 -25.38
C LEU A 575 -9.74 -1.82 -24.74
N ARG A 576 -10.96 -2.10 -25.20
CA ARG A 576 -12.20 -1.59 -24.61
C ARG A 576 -13.08 -2.77 -24.28
N VAL A 577 -13.51 -2.88 -23.03
CA VAL A 577 -14.49 -3.88 -22.58
C VAL A 577 -15.84 -3.23 -22.32
N ASN A 578 -16.93 -3.89 -22.70
CA ASN A 578 -18.29 -3.48 -22.33
C ASN A 578 -18.61 -3.91 -20.89
N GLY A 579 -19.81 -3.59 -20.38
CA GLY A 579 -20.18 -3.95 -19.00
C GLY A 579 -20.53 -5.41 -18.74
N ASP A 580 -20.62 -6.23 -19.78
CA ASP A 580 -20.64 -7.69 -19.61
C ASP A 580 -19.20 -8.25 -19.49
N GLY A 581 -18.19 -7.38 -19.49
CA GLY A 581 -16.77 -7.76 -19.49
C GLY A 581 -16.29 -8.31 -20.82
N GLN A 582 -17.08 -8.23 -21.89
CA GLN A 582 -16.71 -8.69 -23.22
C GLN A 582 -15.87 -7.64 -23.95
N LEU A 583 -14.98 -8.11 -24.83
CA LEU A 583 -14.15 -7.24 -25.65
C LEU A 583 -15.01 -6.51 -26.69
N ALA A 584 -15.18 -5.20 -26.51
CA ALA A 584 -15.98 -4.34 -27.38
C ALA A 584 -15.17 -3.72 -28.52
N GLY A 585 -13.86 -3.55 -28.33
CA GLY A 585 -12.98 -3.05 -29.40
C GLY A 585 -11.51 -3.06 -29.03
N VAL A 586 -10.66 -3.08 -30.05
CA VAL A 586 -9.19 -3.03 -29.92
C VAL A 586 -8.63 -2.02 -30.91
N SER A 587 -7.93 -1.01 -30.40
CA SER A 587 -7.17 -0.05 -31.21
C SER A 587 -5.68 -0.39 -31.10
N LYS A 588 -5.03 -0.76 -32.21
CA LYS A 588 -3.57 -0.91 -32.23
C LYS A 588 -2.95 0.42 -32.64
N LEU A 589 -2.14 1.00 -31.77
CA LEU A 589 -1.58 2.34 -31.95
C LEU A 589 -0.24 2.33 -32.70
N GLY A 590 0.23 1.15 -33.14
CA GLY A 590 1.46 0.92 -33.90
C GLY A 590 2.29 -0.25 -33.36
N GLY A 591 3.40 -0.57 -34.04
CA GLY A 591 4.44 -1.46 -33.51
C GLY A 591 4.34 -2.96 -33.84
N SER A 592 5.08 -3.77 -33.09
CA SER A 592 5.23 -5.22 -33.24
C SER A 592 3.91 -6.02 -33.11
N GLY A 593 3.93 -7.31 -33.46
CA GLY A 593 2.76 -8.19 -33.42
C GLY A 593 2.31 -8.51 -31.99
N LEU A 594 1.00 -8.63 -31.78
CA LEU A 594 0.40 -9.04 -30.50
C LEU A 594 0.12 -10.54 -30.52
N GLY A 595 0.65 -11.28 -29.54
CA GLY A 595 0.34 -12.69 -29.35
C GLY A 595 -1.04 -12.89 -28.69
N ARG A 596 -1.61 -14.10 -28.82
CA ARG A 596 -2.87 -14.47 -28.16
C ARG A 596 -2.80 -14.31 -26.63
N GLU A 597 -1.67 -14.68 -26.03
CA GLU A 597 -1.45 -14.55 -24.58
C GLU A 597 -1.44 -13.10 -24.11
N HIS A 598 -0.91 -12.17 -24.92
CA HIS A 598 -0.94 -10.74 -24.62
C HIS A 598 -2.37 -10.22 -24.57
N LEU A 599 -3.21 -10.59 -25.55
CA LEU A 599 -4.62 -10.19 -25.59
C LEU A 599 -5.41 -10.78 -24.43
N ALA A 600 -5.18 -12.05 -24.07
CA ALA A 600 -5.84 -12.67 -22.93
C ALA A 600 -5.46 -11.97 -21.61
N THR A 601 -4.17 -11.68 -21.41
CA THR A 601 -3.68 -10.99 -20.21
C THR A 601 -4.21 -9.56 -20.13
N ALA A 602 -4.22 -8.84 -21.26
CA ALA A 602 -4.75 -7.48 -21.33
C ALA A 602 -6.26 -7.46 -21.10
N HIS A 603 -7.00 -8.44 -21.63
CA HIS A 603 -8.45 -8.56 -21.40
C HIS A 603 -8.76 -8.82 -19.91
N MET A 604 -8.03 -9.74 -19.26
CA MET A 604 -8.18 -9.95 -17.81
C MET A 604 -7.89 -8.69 -17.00
N ALA A 605 -6.85 -7.93 -17.36
CA ALA A 605 -6.57 -6.66 -16.71
C ALA A 605 -7.70 -5.64 -16.93
N ALA A 606 -8.24 -5.55 -18.14
CA ALA A 606 -9.35 -4.64 -18.46
C ALA A 606 -10.62 -5.00 -17.67
N MET A 607 -10.89 -6.30 -17.49
CA MET A 607 -11.99 -6.76 -16.63
C MET A 607 -11.79 -6.37 -15.16
N ARG A 608 -10.55 -6.47 -14.63
CA ARG A 608 -10.25 -6.01 -13.26
C ARG A 608 -10.50 -4.51 -13.11
N ARG A 609 -10.06 -3.69 -14.07
CA ARG A 609 -10.35 -2.25 -14.09
C ARG A 609 -11.85 -2.00 -14.12
N HIS A 610 -12.58 -2.72 -14.98
CA HIS A 610 -14.02 -2.57 -15.11
C HIS A 610 -14.73 -2.80 -13.77
N LEU A 611 -14.40 -3.89 -13.08
CA LEU A 611 -14.93 -4.19 -11.76
C LEU A 611 -14.56 -3.13 -10.72
N ALA A 612 -13.34 -2.61 -10.74
CA ALA A 612 -12.90 -1.57 -9.81
C ALA A 612 -13.64 -0.23 -10.00
N LEU A 613 -14.01 0.11 -11.23
CA LEU A 613 -14.75 1.34 -11.54
C LEU A 613 -16.25 1.26 -11.22
N GLN A 614 -16.80 0.06 -11.08
CA GLN A 614 -18.21 -0.17 -10.70
C GLN A 614 -18.46 0.10 -9.19
N GLY A 615 -17.41 0.19 -8.37
CA GLY A 615 -17.52 0.27 -6.90
C GLY A 615 -17.93 -1.06 -6.25
N PRO A 616 -17.80 -1.19 -4.92
CA PRO A 616 -18.40 -2.30 -4.17
C PRO A 616 -19.94 -2.21 -4.10
#